data_AF-A0A1H9RNZ2-F1
#
_entry.id   AF-A0A1H9RNZ2-F1
#
_cell.length_a   1.000
_cell.length_b   1.000
_cell.length_c   1.000
_cell.angle_alpha   90.00
_cell.angle_beta   90.00
_cell.angle_gamma   90.00
#
_symmetry.space_group_name_H-M   'P 1'
#
loop_
_entity.id
_entity.type
_entity.pdbx_description
1 polymer ?
#
loop_
_entity_poly.entity_id
_entity_poly.type
_entity_poly.pdbx_seq_one_letter_code
_entity_poly.pdbx_strand_id
1 'polypeptide(L)'
;MKTLCITGSVQSRLDPFAENLGKAGASAARPTTRDQEMTIAAWHRKVLATQKDHASVPSTSAPGHVWEQLVGEIFLANHNQPLWYWADTGSTLLLDFWFNFDPNTFFLLLHTSPHEALMDAIEHGADTLEVLQNALDDWYQRTRQMLRFHLRHPTRSILLDSNDALGQPDAYIDVLAQRWQLPLETIEIEQTWQNDPHHLTFYLVDKVLQNQPQALALHHEVQASLFLINDSKAPASKPELGDVVSDYLEARRLLQTGQADNDTLRQTLKAAQSQLADSNLALQDRQAKLVNLETDHRHLQAQSEQYLQELSEIRSGLENSDQENRLLLEQLRHTLENLEKLAQEDRHKSQQLTELNVERNTLLSQIDLFAKEKTALAAVHDEQARLANERKTQIDTLSKEKAGLVAARDAL
;
A
#
# COMPACT_ATOMS: atom_id res chain seq x y z
N MET A 1 21.28 -59.69 -0.62
CA MET A 1 20.73 -58.40 -0.18
C MET A 1 19.62 -58.70 0.80
N LYS A 2 19.58 -58.05 1.97
CA LYS A 2 18.51 -58.25 2.94
C LYS A 2 17.60 -57.04 2.93
N THR A 3 16.30 -57.29 3.08
CA THR A 3 15.27 -56.27 2.99
C THR A 3 14.39 -56.38 4.23
N LEU A 4 13.98 -55.24 4.80
CA LEU A 4 13.11 -55.22 5.98
C LEU A 4 11.77 -54.53 5.65
N CYS A 5 10.69 -55.28 5.83
CA CYS A 5 9.33 -54.78 5.78
C CYS A 5 8.88 -54.45 7.20
N ILE A 6 8.71 -53.17 7.52
CA ILE A 6 8.21 -52.70 8.81
C ILE A 6 6.73 -52.35 8.63
N THR A 7 5.85 -53.02 9.36
CA THR A 7 4.42 -52.76 9.28
C THR A 7 3.73 -52.95 10.62
N GLY A 8 2.55 -52.38 10.75
CA GLY A 8 1.76 -52.37 11.96
C GLY A 8 0.35 -51.87 11.69
N SER A 9 -0.42 -51.75 12.77
CA SER A 9 -1.78 -51.21 12.71
C SER A 9 -1.83 -49.68 12.60
N VAL A 10 -0.82 -48.98 13.12
CA VAL A 10 -0.81 -47.52 13.29
C VAL A 10 0.46 -46.93 12.66
N GLN A 11 0.33 -45.94 11.77
CA GLN A 11 1.47 -45.38 11.01
C GLN A 11 2.39 -44.49 11.85
N SER A 12 1.83 -43.64 12.72
CA SER A 12 2.58 -42.75 13.62
C SER A 12 3.57 -43.52 14.50
N ARG A 13 3.25 -44.79 14.80
CA ARG A 13 4.09 -45.71 15.57
C ARG A 13 5.18 -46.37 14.74
N LEU A 14 5.17 -46.32 13.40
CA LEU A 14 6.20 -46.94 12.54
C LEU A 14 7.35 -45.99 12.19
N ASP A 15 7.03 -44.73 11.95
CA ASP A 15 8.00 -43.70 11.53
C ASP A 15 9.22 -43.59 12.47
N PRO A 16 9.06 -43.66 13.80
CA PRO A 16 10.18 -43.61 14.72
C PRO A 16 11.10 -44.84 14.66
N PHE A 17 10.52 -46.01 14.40
CA PHE A 17 11.29 -47.23 14.20
C PHE A 17 12.10 -47.16 12.92
N ALA A 18 11.50 -46.62 11.86
CA ALA A 18 12.20 -46.33 10.62
C ALA A 18 13.38 -45.38 10.89
N GLU A 19 13.17 -44.28 11.61
CA GLU A 19 14.24 -43.36 11.98
C GLU A 19 15.37 -44.02 12.78
N ASN A 20 15.02 -44.82 13.80
CA ASN A 20 15.99 -45.54 14.63
C ASN A 20 16.80 -46.56 13.82
N LEU A 21 16.16 -47.30 12.90
CA LEU A 21 16.85 -48.21 11.99
C LEU A 21 17.71 -47.47 10.95
N GLY A 22 17.27 -46.29 10.53
CA GLY A 22 18.04 -45.37 9.71
C GLY A 22 19.35 -44.95 10.39
N LYS A 23 19.28 -44.59 11.67
CA LYS A 23 20.45 -44.28 12.50
C LYS A 23 21.37 -45.49 12.64
N ALA A 24 20.80 -46.69 12.85
CA ALA A 24 21.55 -47.95 13.00
C ALA A 24 22.19 -48.49 11.70
N GLY A 25 22.17 -47.74 10.59
CA GLY A 25 22.87 -48.09 9.35
C GLY A 25 22.00 -48.74 8.27
N ALA A 26 20.70 -48.90 8.48
CA ALA A 26 19.78 -49.35 7.43
C ALA A 26 19.37 -48.18 6.52
N SER A 27 19.24 -48.42 5.22
CA SER A 27 18.84 -47.38 4.27
C SER A 27 17.34 -47.39 3.99
N ALA A 28 16.70 -46.23 3.96
CA ALA A 28 15.30 -46.13 3.55
C ALA A 28 15.13 -46.46 2.06
N ALA A 29 13.99 -47.07 1.71
CA ALA A 29 13.63 -47.41 0.34
C ALA A 29 13.64 -46.17 -0.59
N ARG A 30 14.44 -46.26 -1.66
CA ARG A 30 14.42 -45.28 -2.76
C ARG A 30 13.24 -45.53 -3.69
N PRO A 31 12.62 -44.48 -4.24
CA PRO A 31 11.58 -44.60 -5.25
C PRO A 31 12.14 -45.15 -6.57
N THR A 32 11.26 -45.41 -7.53
CA THR A 32 11.67 -45.86 -8.88
C THR A 32 12.58 -44.83 -9.56
N THR A 33 13.50 -45.30 -10.42
CA THR A 33 14.39 -44.43 -11.20
C THR A 33 13.63 -43.57 -12.23
N ARG A 34 12.46 -44.04 -12.68
CA ARG A 34 11.62 -43.38 -13.70
C ARG A 34 10.69 -42.33 -13.11
N ASP A 35 10.21 -42.56 -11.89
CA ASP A 35 9.28 -41.70 -11.18
C ASP A 35 9.66 -41.60 -9.68
N GLN A 36 10.10 -40.42 -9.27
CA GLN A 36 10.51 -40.15 -7.88
C GLN A 36 9.32 -40.10 -6.92
N GLU A 37 8.08 -39.92 -7.42
CA GLU A 37 6.87 -39.94 -6.60
C GLU A 37 6.37 -41.36 -6.32
N MET A 38 6.82 -42.35 -7.10
CA MET A 38 6.47 -43.76 -6.91
C MET A 38 7.31 -44.40 -5.80
N THR A 39 6.94 -44.09 -4.56
CA THR A 39 7.42 -44.77 -3.34
C THR A 39 6.60 -46.02 -3.04
N ILE A 40 7.07 -46.87 -2.12
CA ILE A 40 6.32 -48.05 -1.66
C ILE A 40 4.97 -47.64 -1.02
N ALA A 41 4.93 -46.55 -0.26
CA ALA A 41 3.68 -46.02 0.31
C ALA A 41 2.71 -45.54 -0.79
N ALA A 42 3.21 -44.86 -1.82
CA ALA A 42 2.39 -44.45 -2.97
C ALA A 42 1.87 -45.67 -3.74
N TRP A 43 2.68 -46.72 -3.87
CA TRP A 43 2.29 -47.99 -4.47
C TRP A 43 1.18 -48.68 -3.67
N HIS A 44 1.31 -48.82 -2.35
CA HIS A 44 0.25 -49.39 -1.51
C HIS A 44 -1.06 -48.61 -1.65
N ARG A 45 -1.01 -47.28 -1.62
CA ARG A 45 -2.21 -46.44 -1.76
C ARG A 45 -2.94 -46.70 -3.06
N LYS A 46 -2.21 -46.80 -4.18
CA LYS A 46 -2.78 -47.07 -5.50
C LYS A 46 -3.35 -48.49 -5.61
N VAL A 47 -2.60 -49.51 -5.16
CA VAL A 47 -3.05 -50.91 -5.17
C VAL A 47 -4.31 -51.11 -4.33
N LEU A 48 -4.33 -50.57 -3.11
CA LEU A 48 -5.47 -50.72 -2.20
C LEU A 48 -6.70 -49.95 -2.70
N ALA A 49 -6.52 -48.80 -3.36
CA ALA A 49 -7.63 -48.08 -4.00
C ALA A 49 -8.27 -48.91 -5.13
N THR A 50 -7.44 -49.48 -6.02
CA THR A 50 -7.94 -50.33 -7.12
C THR A 50 -8.63 -51.59 -6.62
N GLN A 51 -8.19 -52.18 -5.49
CA GLN A 51 -8.85 -53.34 -4.89
C GLN A 51 -10.19 -52.99 -4.23
N LYS A 52 -10.33 -51.79 -3.63
CA LYS A 52 -11.59 -51.32 -3.04
C LYS A 52 -12.67 -51.08 -4.11
N ASP A 53 -12.29 -50.61 -5.30
CA ASP A 53 -13.23 -50.40 -6.41
C ASP A 53 -13.76 -51.72 -7.01
N HIS A 54 -13.07 -52.83 -6.79
CA HIS A 54 -13.41 -54.17 -7.28
C HIS A 54 -14.07 -55.09 -6.21
N ALA A 55 -14.59 -54.53 -5.11
CA ALA A 55 -15.09 -55.22 -3.90
C ALA A 55 -16.22 -56.26 -4.08
N SER A 56 -16.60 -56.64 -5.30
CA SER A 56 -17.55 -57.72 -5.58
C SER A 56 -16.92 -59.12 -5.69
N VAL A 57 -15.60 -59.28 -5.60
CA VAL A 57 -14.96 -60.62 -5.60
C VAL A 57 -14.00 -60.77 -4.42
N PRO A 58 -14.22 -61.75 -3.52
CA PRO A 58 -13.32 -62.02 -2.42
C PRO A 58 -12.15 -62.85 -2.93
N SER A 59 -11.11 -62.17 -3.44
CA SER A 59 -9.89 -62.85 -3.87
C SER A 59 -8.69 -62.20 -3.21
N THR A 60 -8.25 -62.81 -2.11
CA THR A 60 -6.83 -63.05 -1.89
C THR A 60 -6.19 -63.48 -3.20
N SER A 61 -5.42 -62.63 -3.87
CA SER A 61 -4.32 -63.01 -4.78
C SER A 61 -3.78 -61.79 -5.51
N ALA A 62 -2.48 -61.56 -5.32
CA ALA A 62 -1.54 -60.75 -6.10
C ALA A 62 -2.03 -59.41 -6.68
N PRO A 63 -1.31 -58.30 -6.44
CA PRO A 63 -1.69 -56.98 -6.95
C PRO A 63 -1.77 -56.89 -8.49
N GLY A 64 -1.47 -57.93 -9.26
CA GLY A 64 -1.56 -57.96 -10.72
C GLY A 64 -0.23 -57.58 -11.36
N HIS A 65 0.03 -58.08 -12.57
CA HIS A 65 1.37 -58.04 -13.19
C HIS A 65 1.96 -56.63 -13.36
N VAL A 66 1.13 -55.61 -13.60
CA VAL A 66 1.61 -54.22 -13.72
C VAL A 66 2.19 -53.72 -12.41
N TRP A 67 1.55 -54.05 -11.29
CA TRP A 67 1.99 -53.64 -9.96
C TRP A 67 3.21 -54.43 -9.51
N GLU A 68 3.33 -55.70 -9.90
CA GLU A 68 4.54 -56.51 -9.71
C GLU A 68 5.76 -55.93 -10.44
N GLN A 69 5.57 -55.46 -11.68
CA GLN A 69 6.64 -54.82 -12.44
C GLN A 69 7.13 -53.53 -11.77
N LEU A 70 6.21 -52.69 -11.27
CA LEU A 70 6.56 -51.46 -10.55
C LEU A 70 7.33 -51.74 -9.27
N VAL A 71 6.94 -52.76 -8.50
CA VAL A 71 7.71 -53.19 -7.31
C VAL A 71 9.10 -53.69 -7.71
N GLY A 72 9.20 -54.43 -8.82
CA GLY A 72 10.48 -54.86 -9.37
C GLY A 72 11.42 -53.69 -9.67
N GLU A 73 10.90 -52.58 -10.19
CA GLU A 73 11.69 -51.37 -10.42
C GLU A 73 12.17 -50.73 -9.11
N ILE A 74 11.35 -50.74 -8.05
CA ILE A 74 11.74 -50.25 -6.72
C ILE A 74 12.86 -51.13 -6.14
N PHE A 75 12.73 -52.45 -6.21
CA PHE A 75 13.78 -53.38 -5.74
C PHE A 75 15.08 -53.20 -6.52
N LEU A 76 14.98 -53.00 -7.84
CA LEU A 76 16.13 -52.71 -8.68
C LEU A 76 16.77 -51.35 -8.33
N ALA A 77 16.01 -50.31 -7.98
CA ALA A 77 16.57 -49.03 -7.55
C ALA A 77 17.38 -49.16 -6.24
N ASN A 78 17.02 -50.13 -5.39
CA ASN A 78 17.63 -50.32 -4.07
C ASN A 78 18.74 -51.37 -4.05
N HIS A 79 18.91 -52.22 -5.08
CA HIS A 79 19.78 -53.41 -5.09
C HIS A 79 21.23 -53.24 -4.57
N ASN A 80 21.80 -52.03 -4.67
CA ASN A 80 23.16 -51.72 -4.22
C ASN A 80 23.28 -51.46 -2.72
N GLN A 81 22.16 -51.38 -2.00
CA GLN A 81 22.15 -51.15 -0.55
C GLN A 81 22.34 -52.49 0.19
N PRO A 82 23.21 -52.57 1.21
CA PRO A 82 23.46 -53.82 1.94
C PRO A 82 22.24 -54.30 2.73
N LEU A 83 21.55 -53.33 3.36
CA LEU A 83 20.29 -53.50 4.08
C LEU A 83 19.42 -52.26 3.82
N TRP A 84 18.18 -52.50 3.42
CA TRP A 84 17.20 -51.42 3.22
C TRP A 84 15.83 -51.81 3.77
N TYR A 85 15.02 -50.80 4.07
CA TYR A 85 13.71 -50.99 4.67
C TYR A 85 12.64 -50.06 4.10
N TRP A 86 11.39 -50.41 4.32
CA TRP A 86 10.27 -49.48 4.24
C TRP A 86 9.34 -49.68 5.45
N ALA A 87 8.67 -48.60 5.84
CA ALA A 87 7.71 -48.58 6.94
C ALA A 87 6.36 -48.09 6.43
N ASP A 88 5.39 -48.99 6.35
CA ASP A 88 4.04 -48.63 5.88
C ASP A 88 2.97 -49.58 6.42
N THR A 89 1.88 -49.02 6.94
CA THR A 89 0.73 -49.81 7.45
C THR A 89 0.03 -50.60 6.34
N GLY A 90 0.03 -50.12 5.09
CA GLY A 90 -0.55 -50.79 3.93
C GLY A 90 0.11 -52.15 3.62
N SER A 91 1.38 -52.34 4.01
CA SER A 91 2.05 -53.64 3.90
C SER A 91 1.35 -54.76 4.66
N THR A 92 0.63 -54.45 5.75
CA THR A 92 -0.09 -55.47 6.55
C THR A 92 -1.11 -56.25 5.72
N LEU A 93 -1.79 -55.59 4.78
CA LEU A 93 -2.79 -56.24 3.92
C LEU A 93 -2.17 -57.04 2.77
N LEU A 94 -0.87 -56.85 2.53
CA LEU A 94 -0.13 -57.42 1.40
C LEU A 94 1.06 -58.28 1.87
N LEU A 95 1.05 -58.73 3.13
CA LEU A 95 2.14 -59.53 3.72
C LEU A 95 2.43 -60.81 2.93
N ASP A 96 1.38 -61.54 2.52
CA ASP A 96 1.52 -62.76 1.73
C ASP A 96 2.12 -62.48 0.33
N PHE A 97 1.84 -61.31 -0.25
CA PHE A 97 2.46 -60.89 -1.50
C PHE A 97 3.96 -60.63 -1.29
N TRP A 98 4.31 -59.81 -0.30
CA TRP A 98 5.70 -59.46 0.00
C TRP A 98 6.55 -60.69 0.37
N PHE A 99 5.97 -61.66 1.07
CA PHE A 99 6.66 -62.88 1.47
C PHE A 99 7.08 -63.74 0.26
N ASN A 100 6.21 -63.79 -0.75
CA ASN A 100 6.42 -64.55 -1.99
C ASN A 100 7.28 -63.78 -3.01
N PHE A 101 7.29 -62.45 -2.95
CA PHE A 101 8.01 -61.61 -3.91
C PHE A 101 9.53 -61.75 -3.80
N ASP A 102 10.10 -61.70 -2.58
CA ASP A 102 11.53 -61.84 -2.36
C ASP A 102 11.83 -62.74 -1.13
N PRO A 103 12.66 -63.79 -1.27
CA PRO A 103 13.00 -64.68 -0.16
C PRO A 103 13.86 -64.04 0.93
N ASN A 104 14.56 -62.93 0.63
CA ASN A 104 15.44 -62.23 1.59
C ASN A 104 14.76 -61.06 2.31
N THR A 105 13.43 -60.96 2.21
CA THR A 105 12.64 -59.98 2.94
C THR A 105 12.28 -60.51 4.34
N PHE A 106 12.59 -59.75 5.37
CA PHE A 106 12.25 -60.02 6.75
C PHE A 106 11.14 -59.07 7.20
N PHE A 107 10.27 -59.53 8.10
CA PHE A 107 9.04 -58.82 8.48
C PHE A 107 9.09 -58.43 9.94
N LEU A 108 9.16 -57.13 10.19
CA LEU A 108 9.00 -56.54 11.51
C LEU A 108 7.55 -56.11 11.68
N LEU A 109 6.81 -56.85 12.51
CA LEU A 109 5.41 -56.61 12.78
C LEU A 109 5.31 -55.89 14.13
N LEU A 110 4.89 -54.64 14.09
CA LEU A 110 4.71 -53.80 15.28
C LEU A 110 3.24 -53.87 15.70
N HIS A 111 3.02 -54.47 16.87
CA HIS A 111 1.72 -54.54 17.50
C HIS A 111 1.54 -53.33 18.44
N THR A 112 0.45 -52.62 18.22
CA THR A 112 -0.02 -51.52 19.07
C THR A 112 -1.28 -51.98 19.79
N SER A 113 -1.40 -51.65 21.08
CA SER A 113 -2.58 -52.04 21.85
C SER A 113 -3.86 -51.39 21.27
N PRO A 114 -5.05 -52.01 21.42
CA PRO A 114 -6.28 -51.39 20.96
C PRO A 114 -6.58 -50.07 21.68
N HIS A 115 -6.04 -49.88 22.89
CA HIS A 115 -6.14 -48.62 23.62
C HIS A 115 -5.35 -47.52 22.90
N GLU A 116 -4.09 -47.77 22.60
CA GLU A 116 -3.23 -46.82 21.89
C GLU A 116 -3.69 -46.54 20.47
N ALA A 117 -4.19 -47.56 19.74
CA ALA A 117 -4.69 -47.35 18.39
C ALA A 117 -5.89 -46.38 18.36
N LEU A 118 -6.77 -46.46 19.38
CA LEU A 118 -7.88 -45.54 19.52
C LEU A 118 -7.44 -44.17 20.06
N MET A 119 -6.48 -44.11 20.99
CA MET A 119 -5.91 -42.85 21.45
C MET A 119 -5.24 -42.09 20.32
N ASP A 120 -4.45 -42.78 19.49
CA ASP A 120 -3.82 -42.23 18.29
C ASP A 120 -4.87 -41.71 17.30
N ALA A 121 -5.97 -42.44 17.10
CA ALA A 121 -7.08 -41.96 16.27
C ALA A 121 -7.69 -40.65 16.81
N ILE A 122 -7.85 -40.52 18.13
CA ILE A 122 -8.37 -39.30 18.77
C ILE A 122 -7.39 -38.13 18.59
N GLU A 123 -6.10 -38.37 18.81
CA GLU A 123 -5.03 -37.36 18.63
C GLU A 123 -4.97 -36.84 17.18
N HIS A 124 -5.22 -37.71 16.20
CA HIS A 124 -5.24 -37.36 14.78
C HIS A 124 -6.62 -36.92 14.25
N GLY A 125 -7.57 -36.58 15.14
CA GLY A 125 -8.83 -35.89 14.79
C GLY A 125 -10.05 -36.80 14.62
N ALA A 126 -10.08 -37.96 15.29
CA ALA A 126 -11.30 -38.76 15.37
C ALA A 126 -12.35 -38.10 16.28
N ASP A 127 -13.23 -37.31 15.67
CA ASP A 127 -14.24 -36.52 16.40
C ASP A 127 -15.59 -37.27 16.59
N THR A 128 -15.78 -38.43 15.94
CA THR A 128 -17.05 -39.18 15.99
C THR A 128 -16.85 -40.64 16.38
N LEU A 129 -17.90 -41.22 16.99
CA LEU A 129 -17.90 -42.63 17.37
C LEU A 129 -17.77 -43.57 16.17
N GLU A 130 -18.33 -43.20 15.01
CA GLU A 130 -18.21 -43.99 13.77
C GLU A 130 -16.77 -44.06 13.27
N VAL A 131 -16.03 -42.95 13.32
CA VAL A 131 -14.60 -42.91 12.94
C VAL A 131 -13.78 -43.79 13.89
N LEU A 132 -14.06 -43.73 15.20
CA LEU A 132 -13.41 -44.60 16.19
C LEU A 132 -13.73 -46.08 15.97
N GLN A 133 -14.98 -46.42 15.63
CA GLN A 133 -15.36 -47.80 15.30
C GLN A 133 -14.65 -48.29 14.04
N ASN A 134 -14.58 -47.48 12.99
CA ASN A 134 -13.83 -47.82 11.78
C ASN A 134 -12.33 -48.00 12.07
N ALA A 135 -11.74 -47.16 12.90
CA ALA A 135 -10.35 -47.30 13.33
C ALA A 135 -10.11 -48.60 14.11
N LEU A 136 -11.05 -48.98 14.98
CA LEU A 136 -11.00 -50.24 15.71
C LEU A 136 -11.15 -51.45 14.79
N ASP A 137 -12.06 -51.40 13.82
CA ASP A 137 -12.26 -52.46 12.83
C ASP A 137 -11.02 -52.63 11.95
N ASP A 138 -10.44 -51.52 11.48
CA ASP A 138 -9.18 -51.50 10.73
C ASP A 138 -8.03 -52.07 11.56
N TRP A 139 -7.91 -51.66 12.84
CA TRP A 139 -6.95 -52.24 13.79
C TRP A 139 -7.16 -53.75 13.93
N TYR A 140 -8.39 -54.21 14.11
CA TYR A 140 -8.72 -55.62 14.30
C TYR A 140 -8.34 -56.45 13.07
N GLN A 141 -8.68 -55.98 11.87
CA GLN A 141 -8.31 -56.68 10.63
C GLN A 141 -6.79 -56.75 10.46
N ARG A 142 -6.08 -55.64 10.67
CA ARG A 142 -4.61 -55.58 10.53
C ARG A 142 -3.91 -56.48 11.55
N THR A 143 -4.27 -56.37 12.82
CA THR A 143 -3.69 -57.16 13.90
C THR A 143 -3.91 -58.65 13.69
N ARG A 144 -5.13 -59.05 13.27
CA ARG A 144 -5.42 -60.45 12.94
C ARG A 144 -4.59 -60.96 11.77
N GLN A 145 -4.35 -60.15 10.73
CA GLN A 145 -3.49 -60.53 9.60
C GLN A 145 -2.03 -60.67 10.02
N MET A 146 -1.51 -59.72 10.81
CA MET A 146 -0.14 -59.80 11.34
C MET A 146 0.07 -61.06 12.18
N LEU A 147 -0.85 -61.35 13.11
CA LEU A 147 -0.76 -62.55 13.95
C LEU A 147 -0.78 -63.83 13.10
N ARG A 148 -1.75 -63.94 12.18
CA ARG A 148 -1.85 -65.10 11.27
C ARG A 148 -0.62 -65.28 10.39
N PHE A 149 -0.03 -64.19 9.92
CA PHE A 149 1.19 -64.22 9.13
C PHE A 149 2.38 -64.68 9.99
N HIS A 150 2.51 -64.13 11.20
CA HIS A 150 3.59 -64.48 12.12
C HIS A 150 3.59 -65.97 12.45
N LEU A 151 2.42 -66.52 12.81
CA LEU A 151 2.26 -67.94 13.13
C LEU A 151 2.57 -68.87 11.96
N ARG A 152 2.33 -68.44 10.71
CA ARG A 152 2.69 -69.21 9.50
C ARG A 152 4.18 -69.12 9.15
N HIS A 153 4.82 -67.99 9.47
CA HIS A 153 6.18 -67.68 9.00
C HIS A 153 7.11 -67.17 10.12
N PRO A 154 7.32 -67.92 11.22
CA PRO A 154 8.07 -67.45 12.40
C PRO A 154 9.58 -67.25 12.16
N THR A 155 10.14 -67.84 11.11
CA THR A 155 11.57 -67.72 10.77
C THR A 155 11.93 -66.36 10.17
N ARG A 156 11.01 -65.78 9.38
CA ARG A 156 11.20 -64.51 8.67
C ARG A 156 10.39 -63.36 9.25
N SER A 157 9.63 -63.58 10.31
CA SER A 157 8.81 -62.56 10.96
C SER A 157 9.05 -62.50 12.46
N ILE A 158 8.95 -61.29 13.01
CA ILE A 158 8.98 -61.02 14.45
C ILE A 158 7.81 -60.10 14.76
N LEU A 159 7.09 -60.40 15.84
CA LEU A 159 6.02 -59.59 16.39
C LEU A 159 6.51 -58.91 17.68
N LEU A 160 6.61 -57.58 17.68
CA LEU A 160 7.05 -56.77 18.81
C LEU A 160 5.94 -55.86 19.31
N ASP A 161 5.97 -55.52 20.60
CA ASP A 161 5.15 -54.44 21.15
C ASP A 161 5.77 -53.09 20.75
N SER A 162 4.94 -52.20 20.20
CA SER A 162 5.39 -50.85 19.85
C SER A 162 5.91 -50.07 21.05
N ASN A 163 5.31 -50.19 22.24
CA ASN A 163 5.76 -49.41 23.40
C ASN A 163 7.08 -49.92 23.95
N ASP A 164 7.22 -51.24 24.12
CA ASP A 164 8.43 -51.84 24.68
C ASP A 164 9.63 -51.57 23.77
N ALA A 165 9.43 -51.68 22.47
CA ALA A 165 10.50 -51.48 21.50
C ALA A 165 10.86 -50.00 21.33
N LEU A 166 9.92 -49.05 21.44
CA LEU A 166 10.24 -47.62 21.49
C LEU A 166 10.93 -47.21 22.80
N GLY A 167 10.59 -47.87 23.91
CA GLY A 167 11.21 -47.62 25.21
C GLY A 167 12.66 -48.10 25.29
N GLN A 168 13.04 -49.12 24.53
CA GLN A 168 14.40 -49.69 24.53
C GLN A 168 14.92 -49.89 23.10
N PRO A 169 15.28 -48.81 22.40
CA PRO A 169 15.65 -48.89 20.99
C PRO A 169 16.88 -49.78 20.73
N ASP A 170 17.89 -49.65 21.59
CA ASP A 170 19.14 -50.40 21.46
C ASP A 170 18.91 -51.92 21.59
N ALA A 171 18.05 -52.32 22.53
CA ALA A 171 17.78 -53.73 22.82
C ALA A 171 17.07 -54.44 21.67
N TYR A 172 16.10 -53.79 21.00
CA TYR A 172 15.45 -54.44 19.86
C TYR A 172 16.36 -54.46 18.62
N ILE A 173 17.18 -53.42 18.40
CA ILE A 173 18.12 -53.37 17.27
C ILE A 173 19.12 -54.52 17.38
N ASP A 174 19.66 -54.76 18.57
CA ASP A 174 20.58 -55.88 18.84
C ASP A 174 19.94 -57.24 18.56
N VAL A 175 18.68 -57.43 18.99
CA VAL A 175 17.93 -58.66 18.72
C VAL A 175 17.74 -58.87 17.22
N LEU A 176 17.37 -57.82 16.48
CA LEU A 176 17.19 -57.91 15.02
C LEU A 176 18.51 -58.21 14.31
N ALA A 177 19.59 -57.53 14.73
CA ALA A 177 20.93 -57.73 14.21
C ALA A 177 21.40 -59.18 14.40
N GLN A 178 21.23 -59.74 15.59
CA GLN A 178 21.64 -61.10 15.91
C GLN A 178 20.76 -62.16 15.23
N ARG A 179 19.43 -62.03 15.31
CA ARG A 179 18.49 -63.05 14.83
C ARG A 179 18.52 -63.21 13.32
N TRP A 180 18.70 -62.12 12.58
CA TRP A 180 18.72 -62.14 11.12
C TRP A 180 20.09 -61.83 10.53
N GLN A 181 21.15 -61.73 11.35
CA GLN A 181 22.52 -61.42 10.92
C GLN A 181 22.55 -60.15 10.04
N LEU A 182 21.92 -59.09 10.52
CA LEU A 182 21.83 -57.81 9.81
C LEU A 182 23.05 -56.93 10.11
N PRO A 183 23.56 -56.15 9.14
CA PRO A 183 24.63 -55.19 9.36
C PRO A 183 24.09 -53.92 10.03
N LEU A 184 23.59 -54.06 11.26
CA LEU A 184 23.09 -52.95 12.07
C LEU A 184 24.13 -52.61 13.16
N GLU A 185 24.33 -51.32 13.40
CA GLU A 185 25.18 -50.81 14.47
C GLU A 185 24.31 -50.26 15.60
N THR A 186 24.56 -50.70 16.83
CA THR A 186 23.90 -50.18 18.03
C THR A 186 24.48 -48.81 18.36
N ILE A 187 23.65 -47.78 18.21
CA ILE A 187 23.99 -46.40 18.59
C ILE A 187 23.12 -46.07 19.80
N GLU A 188 23.68 -45.40 20.81
CA GLU A 188 22.88 -44.86 21.93
C GLU A 188 21.79 -43.93 21.37
N ILE A 189 20.58 -44.43 21.24
CA ILE A 189 19.44 -43.64 20.77
C ILE A 189 18.78 -43.02 22.00
N GLU A 190 18.87 -41.69 22.12
CA GLU A 190 18.15 -40.95 23.16
C GLU A 190 16.66 -41.31 23.13
N GLN A 191 16.12 -41.69 24.28
CA GLN A 191 14.70 -41.98 24.46
C GLN A 191 13.88 -40.70 24.27
N THR A 192 13.36 -40.50 23.06
CA THR A 192 12.48 -39.36 22.74
C THR A 192 11.00 -39.64 23.04
N TRP A 193 10.65 -40.89 23.32
CA TRP A 193 9.27 -41.35 23.51
C TRP A 193 8.78 -41.10 24.93
N GLN A 194 7.99 -40.05 25.11
CA GLN A 194 7.23 -39.79 26.33
C GLN A 194 5.76 -40.09 26.05
N ASN A 195 5.21 -41.10 26.71
CA ASN A 195 3.76 -41.30 26.78
C ASN A 195 3.22 -40.31 27.82
N ASP A 196 2.76 -39.15 27.37
CA ASP A 196 1.98 -38.27 28.24
C ASP A 196 0.67 -38.98 28.61
N PRO A 197 0.36 -39.13 29.91
CA PRO A 197 -0.84 -39.83 30.32
C PRO A 197 -2.06 -38.96 30.03
N HIS A 198 -2.74 -39.22 28.91
CA HIS A 198 -4.06 -38.66 28.64
C HIS A 198 -5.14 -39.46 29.37
N HIS A 199 -5.31 -39.21 30.68
CA HIS A 199 -6.19 -40.00 31.55
C HIS A 199 -7.64 -39.99 31.07
N LEU A 200 -8.14 -38.81 30.63
CA LEU A 200 -9.49 -38.68 30.06
C LEU A 200 -9.67 -39.51 28.79
N THR A 201 -8.73 -39.40 27.84
CA THR A 201 -8.76 -40.16 26.58
C THR A 201 -8.72 -41.65 26.85
N PHE A 202 -7.82 -42.09 27.74
CA PHE A 202 -7.72 -43.49 28.15
C PHE A 202 -9.03 -44.01 28.73
N TYR A 203 -9.69 -43.24 29.62
CA TYR A 203 -10.95 -43.64 30.23
C TYR A 203 -12.08 -43.79 29.19
N LEU A 204 -12.19 -42.86 28.24
CA LEU A 204 -13.17 -42.94 27.16
C LEU A 204 -12.94 -44.17 26.29
N VAL A 205 -11.68 -44.43 25.93
CA VAL A 205 -11.27 -45.59 25.13
C VAL A 205 -11.56 -46.90 25.86
N ASP A 206 -11.26 -47.00 27.16
CA ASP A 206 -11.58 -48.17 28.00
C ASP A 206 -13.10 -48.45 27.99
N LYS A 207 -13.94 -47.41 28.03
CA LYS A 207 -15.40 -47.58 27.91
C LYS A 207 -15.86 -48.04 26.54
N VAL A 208 -15.21 -47.61 25.46
CA VAL A 208 -15.50 -48.10 24.11
C VAL A 208 -15.09 -49.57 23.98
N LEU A 209 -13.92 -49.95 24.49
CA LEU A 209 -13.39 -51.31 24.41
C LEU A 209 -14.16 -52.32 25.28
N GLN A 210 -14.75 -51.90 26.40
CA GLN A 210 -15.67 -52.72 27.19
C GLN A 210 -16.87 -53.22 26.38
N ASN A 211 -17.30 -52.46 25.36
CA ASN A 211 -18.38 -52.86 24.46
C ASN A 211 -17.91 -53.74 23.29
N GLN A 212 -16.61 -54.05 23.20
CA GLN A 212 -15.99 -54.80 22.11
C GLN A 212 -15.05 -55.91 22.63
N PRO A 213 -15.60 -56.97 23.25
CA PRO A 213 -14.78 -58.03 23.87
C PRO A 213 -13.92 -58.81 22.87
N GLN A 214 -14.29 -58.83 21.59
CA GLN A 214 -13.52 -59.50 20.53
C GLN A 214 -12.15 -58.84 20.30
N ALA A 215 -12.08 -57.51 20.37
CA ALA A 215 -10.84 -56.76 20.22
C ALA A 215 -9.87 -57.04 21.38
N LEU A 216 -10.39 -57.09 22.62
CA LEU A 216 -9.62 -57.43 23.80
C LEU A 216 -9.12 -58.89 23.79
N ALA A 217 -9.94 -59.83 23.31
CA ALA A 217 -9.53 -61.22 23.16
C ALA A 217 -8.37 -61.38 22.17
N LEU A 218 -8.45 -60.71 21.01
CA LEU A 218 -7.36 -60.71 20.03
C LEU A 218 -6.09 -60.06 20.60
N HIS A 219 -6.23 -58.97 21.34
CA HIS A 219 -5.10 -58.33 21.99
C HIS A 219 -4.38 -59.28 22.96
N HIS A 220 -5.11 -60.00 23.81
CA HIS A 220 -4.51 -61.00 24.71
C HIS A 220 -3.83 -62.16 23.94
N GLU A 221 -4.42 -62.61 22.83
CA GLU A 221 -3.82 -63.64 21.97
C GLU A 221 -2.49 -63.16 21.35
N VAL A 222 -2.46 -61.91 20.89
CA VAL A 222 -1.23 -61.28 20.40
C VAL A 222 -0.21 -61.14 21.52
N GLN A 223 -0.61 -60.65 22.70
CA GLN A 223 0.29 -60.53 23.85
C GLN A 223 0.97 -61.85 24.23
N ALA A 224 0.23 -62.95 24.18
CA ALA A 224 0.80 -64.29 24.41
C ALA A 224 1.82 -64.73 23.32
N SER A 225 1.76 -64.12 22.14
CA SER A 225 2.62 -64.40 20.98
C SER A 225 3.72 -63.36 20.77
N LEU A 226 3.81 -62.33 21.61
CA LEU A 226 4.80 -61.26 21.48
C LEU A 226 6.21 -61.77 21.78
N PHE A 227 7.18 -61.27 21.03
CA PHE A 227 8.57 -61.42 21.38
C PHE A 227 8.93 -60.39 22.45
N LEU A 228 9.26 -60.87 23.65
CA LEU A 228 9.65 -60.06 24.79
C LEU A 228 11.12 -59.63 24.64
N ILE A 229 11.36 -58.32 24.55
CA ILE A 229 12.72 -57.74 24.44
C ILE A 229 13.43 -57.77 25.82
N ASN A 230 12.68 -57.65 26.92
CA ASN A 230 13.13 -57.87 28.30
C ASN A 230 11.93 -58.10 29.26
N ASP A 231 12.15 -58.85 30.35
CA ASP A 231 11.18 -58.99 31.45
C ASP A 231 11.14 -57.71 32.30
N SER A 232 10.42 -56.67 31.87
CA SER A 232 9.95 -55.50 32.67
C SER A 232 9.22 -54.54 31.73
N LYS A 233 7.98 -54.09 31.96
CA LYS A 233 7.40 -53.51 33.17
C LYS A 233 5.89 -53.77 33.10
N ALA A 234 5.22 -53.99 34.23
CA ALA A 234 3.77 -54.12 34.26
C ALA A 234 3.10 -52.91 33.58
N PRO A 235 1.99 -53.11 32.83
CA PRO A 235 1.29 -52.01 32.15
C PRO A 235 0.94 -50.91 33.16
N ALA A 236 1.07 -49.66 32.72
CA ALA A 236 0.77 -48.48 33.51
C ALA A 236 -0.57 -48.67 34.26
N SER A 237 -0.57 -48.36 35.56
CA SER A 237 -1.75 -48.46 36.41
C SER A 237 -2.90 -47.69 35.78
N LYS A 238 -4.11 -48.28 35.81
CA LYS A 238 -5.32 -47.62 35.32
C LYS A 238 -5.43 -46.23 35.96
N PRO A 239 -5.73 -45.18 35.18
CA PRO A 239 -5.86 -43.83 35.71
C PRO A 239 -6.93 -43.80 36.79
N GLU A 240 -6.68 -43.12 37.91
CA GLU A 240 -7.70 -42.94 38.93
C GLU A 240 -8.78 -41.97 38.41
N LEU A 241 -10.03 -42.16 38.86
CA LEU A 241 -11.15 -41.29 38.44
C LEU A 241 -10.89 -39.82 38.79
N GLY A 242 -10.11 -39.55 39.85
CA GLY A 242 -9.70 -38.20 40.25
C GLY A 242 -8.87 -37.50 39.18
N ASP A 243 -7.91 -38.22 38.59
CA ASP A 243 -7.02 -37.68 37.54
C ASP A 243 -7.80 -37.40 36.25
N VAL A 244 -8.70 -38.32 35.88
CA VAL A 244 -9.62 -38.15 34.73
C VAL A 244 -10.49 -36.89 34.87
N VAL A 245 -11.04 -36.66 36.07
CA VAL A 245 -11.88 -35.48 36.34
C VAL A 245 -11.04 -34.21 36.34
N SER A 246 -9.79 -34.26 36.84
CA SER A 246 -8.86 -33.13 36.78
C SER A 246 -8.56 -32.73 35.34
N ASP A 247 -8.18 -33.69 34.49
CA ASP A 247 -7.89 -33.48 33.06
C ASP A 247 -9.11 -32.88 32.34
N TYR A 248 -10.31 -33.41 32.61
CA TYR A 248 -11.55 -32.87 32.02
C TYR A 248 -11.84 -31.44 32.46
N LEU A 249 -11.67 -31.13 33.75
CA LEU A 249 -11.89 -29.78 34.27
C LEU A 249 -10.89 -28.78 33.71
N GLU A 250 -9.63 -29.20 33.52
CA GLU A 250 -8.60 -28.39 32.87
C GLU A 250 -8.91 -28.14 31.39
N ALA A 251 -9.22 -29.18 30.62
CA ALA A 251 -9.62 -29.04 29.22
C ALA A 251 -10.85 -28.11 29.06
N ARG A 252 -11.83 -28.24 29.96
CA ARG A 252 -13.01 -27.37 29.97
C ARG A 252 -12.65 -25.91 30.30
N ARG A 253 -11.76 -25.67 31.25
CA ARG A 253 -11.28 -24.31 31.58
C ARG A 253 -10.57 -23.68 30.39
N LEU A 254 -9.67 -24.42 29.74
CA LEU A 254 -8.95 -23.95 28.55
C LEU A 254 -9.92 -23.59 27.42
N LEU A 255 -10.93 -24.44 27.16
CA LEU A 255 -11.96 -24.15 26.17
C LEU A 255 -12.76 -22.89 26.50
N GLN A 256 -13.17 -22.72 27.76
CA GLN A 256 -13.92 -21.54 28.20
C GLN A 256 -13.10 -20.26 28.09
N THR A 257 -11.83 -20.29 28.49
CA THR A 257 -10.91 -19.16 28.34
C THR A 257 -10.72 -18.84 26.86
N GLY A 258 -10.48 -19.84 26.02
CA GLY A 258 -10.32 -19.64 24.57
C GLY A 258 -11.60 -19.09 23.90
N GLN A 259 -12.78 -19.49 24.36
CA GLN A 259 -14.05 -18.92 23.89
C GLN A 259 -14.19 -17.44 24.31
N ALA A 260 -13.87 -17.10 25.56
CA ALA A 260 -13.88 -15.72 26.03
C ALA A 260 -12.88 -14.83 25.25
N ASP A 261 -11.67 -15.34 24.99
CA ASP A 261 -10.67 -14.64 24.18
C ASP A 261 -11.16 -14.46 22.73
N ASN A 262 -11.82 -15.47 22.15
CA ASN A 262 -12.38 -15.33 20.81
C ASN A 262 -13.49 -14.26 20.75
N ASP A 263 -14.35 -14.22 21.77
CA ASP A 263 -15.43 -13.23 21.86
C ASP A 263 -14.88 -11.81 22.04
N THR A 264 -13.84 -11.62 22.87
CA THR A 264 -13.18 -10.32 23.02
C THR A 264 -12.49 -9.87 21.74
N LEU A 265 -11.83 -10.78 21.01
CA LEU A 265 -11.26 -10.50 19.70
C LEU A 265 -12.33 -10.11 18.69
N ARG A 266 -13.46 -10.82 18.65
CA ARG A 266 -14.61 -10.47 17.79
C ARG A 266 -15.17 -9.09 18.11
N GLN A 267 -15.31 -8.73 19.38
CA GLN A 267 -15.76 -7.40 19.79
C GLN A 267 -14.75 -6.31 19.38
N THR A 268 -13.46 -6.55 19.59
CA THR A 268 -12.39 -5.61 19.21
C THR A 268 -12.35 -5.39 17.71
N LEU A 269 -12.49 -6.45 16.92
CA LEU A 269 -12.54 -6.38 15.46
C LEU A 269 -13.75 -5.56 14.99
N LYS A 270 -14.92 -5.77 15.60
CA LYS A 270 -16.13 -4.98 15.30
C LYS A 270 -15.95 -3.50 15.66
N ALA A 271 -15.33 -3.20 16.81
CA ALA A 271 -15.04 -1.82 17.22
C ALA A 271 -14.05 -1.14 16.25
N ALA A 272 -12.97 -1.82 15.87
CA ALA A 272 -12.00 -1.31 14.90
C ALA A 272 -12.65 -1.06 13.53
N GLN A 273 -13.55 -1.93 13.08
CA GLN A 273 -14.32 -1.74 11.86
C GLN A 273 -15.21 -0.48 11.92
N SER A 274 -15.90 -0.24 13.05
CA SER A 274 -16.69 0.98 13.22
C SER A 274 -15.82 2.25 13.21
N GLN A 275 -14.68 2.23 13.90
CA GLN A 275 -13.74 3.36 13.90
C GLN A 275 -13.17 3.67 12.51
N LEU A 276 -12.92 2.63 11.71
CA LEU A 276 -12.45 2.79 10.34
C LEU A 276 -13.55 3.37 9.43
N ALA A 277 -14.80 2.98 9.63
CA ALA A 277 -15.95 3.57 8.94
C ALA A 277 -16.12 5.06 9.28
N ASP A 278 -16.04 5.41 10.57
CA ASP A 278 -16.15 6.80 11.03
C ASP A 278 -14.99 7.66 10.51
N SER A 279 -13.77 7.12 10.54
CA SER A 279 -12.58 7.81 10.01
C SER A 279 -12.68 8.03 8.50
N ASN A 280 -13.19 7.05 7.75
CA ASN A 280 -13.42 7.21 6.31
C ASN A 280 -14.46 8.29 6.00
N LEU A 281 -15.54 8.36 6.79
CA LEU A 281 -16.55 9.40 6.64
C LEU A 281 -15.98 10.79 6.95
N ALA A 282 -15.18 10.91 8.02
CA ALA A 282 -14.47 12.15 8.34
C ALA A 282 -13.46 12.57 7.25
N LEU A 283 -12.79 11.61 6.61
CA LEU A 283 -11.90 11.87 5.47
C LEU A 283 -12.67 12.37 4.25
N GLN A 284 -13.84 11.79 3.94
CA GLN A 284 -14.69 12.25 2.84
C GLN A 284 -15.19 13.68 3.08
N ASP A 285 -15.65 14.00 4.29
CA ASP A 285 -16.05 15.36 4.66
C ASP A 285 -14.91 16.37 4.52
N ARG A 286 -13.69 15.97 4.91
CA ARG A 286 -12.51 16.81 4.78
C ARG A 286 -12.12 17.01 3.32
N GLN A 287 -12.24 15.99 2.48
CA GLN A 287 -12.02 16.10 1.04
C GLN A 287 -13.04 17.04 0.39
N ALA A 288 -14.33 16.94 0.75
CA ALA A 288 -15.36 17.86 0.26
C ALA A 288 -15.06 19.32 0.64
N LYS A 289 -14.61 19.57 1.88
CA LYS A 289 -14.19 20.91 2.31
C LYS A 289 -12.97 21.43 1.54
N LEU A 290 -11.99 20.58 1.26
CA LEU A 290 -10.82 20.97 0.47
C LEU A 290 -11.21 21.37 -0.96
N VAL A 291 -12.09 20.60 -1.60
CA VAL A 291 -12.60 20.95 -2.95
C VAL A 291 -13.29 22.31 -2.94
N ASN A 292 -14.13 22.60 -1.93
CA ASN A 292 -14.78 23.91 -1.81
C ASN A 292 -13.77 25.06 -1.60
N LEU A 293 -12.78 24.86 -0.73
CA LEU A 293 -11.70 25.83 -0.51
C LEU A 293 -10.88 26.07 -1.78
N GLU A 294 -10.60 25.02 -2.56
CA GLU A 294 -9.92 25.14 -3.85
C GLU A 294 -10.75 25.94 -4.86
N THR A 295 -12.06 25.74 -4.90
CA THR A 295 -12.95 26.54 -5.76
C THR A 295 -13.00 28.00 -5.34
N ASP A 296 -13.06 28.28 -4.03
CA ASP A 296 -13.05 29.65 -3.50
C ASP A 296 -11.73 30.36 -3.80
N HIS A 297 -10.60 29.65 -3.65
CA HIS A 297 -9.29 30.18 -3.97
C HIS A 297 -9.16 30.52 -5.45
N ARG A 298 -9.63 29.64 -6.36
CA ARG A 298 -9.67 29.93 -7.79
C ARG A 298 -10.52 31.15 -8.13
N HIS A 299 -11.67 31.31 -7.46
CA HIS A 299 -12.54 32.47 -7.66
C HIS A 299 -11.84 33.77 -7.21
N LEU A 300 -11.26 33.78 -6.01
CA LEU A 300 -10.50 34.92 -5.49
C LEU A 300 -9.31 35.28 -6.39
N GLN A 301 -8.60 34.28 -6.91
CA GLN A 301 -7.51 34.49 -7.83
C GLN A 301 -7.99 35.15 -9.14
N ALA A 302 -9.06 34.64 -9.74
CA ALA A 302 -9.66 35.25 -10.93
C ALA A 302 -10.11 36.70 -10.68
N GLN A 303 -10.68 36.98 -9.50
CA GLN A 303 -11.07 38.34 -9.11
C GLN A 303 -9.85 39.27 -8.94
N SER A 304 -8.76 38.77 -8.35
CA SER A 304 -7.51 39.54 -8.24
C SER A 304 -6.92 39.85 -9.62
N GLU A 305 -6.97 38.90 -10.55
CA GLU A 305 -6.52 39.11 -11.94
C GLU A 305 -7.37 40.17 -12.65
N GLN A 306 -8.69 40.16 -12.44
CA GLN A 306 -9.60 41.20 -12.95
C GLN A 306 -9.25 42.59 -12.39
N TYR A 307 -9.06 42.73 -11.08
CA TYR A 307 -8.69 44.02 -10.48
C TYR A 307 -7.35 44.55 -11.01
N LEU A 308 -6.37 43.68 -11.22
CA LEU A 308 -5.09 44.09 -11.81
C LEU A 308 -5.28 44.58 -13.24
N GLN A 309 -6.15 43.93 -14.01
CA GLN A 309 -6.48 44.38 -15.36
C GLN A 309 -7.19 45.73 -15.35
N GLU A 310 -8.21 45.93 -14.51
CA GLU A 310 -8.91 47.21 -14.35
C GLU A 310 -7.96 48.34 -13.93
N LEU A 311 -7.05 48.09 -12.98
CA LEU A 311 -6.03 49.07 -12.57
C LEU A 311 -5.08 49.41 -13.72
N SER A 312 -4.72 48.45 -14.57
CA SER A 312 -3.89 48.71 -15.75
C SER A 312 -4.61 49.56 -16.80
N GLU A 313 -5.90 49.30 -17.01
CA GLU A 313 -6.75 50.08 -17.92
C GLU A 313 -6.93 51.52 -17.41
N ILE A 314 -7.28 51.70 -16.14
CA ILE A 314 -7.39 53.03 -15.52
C ILE A 314 -6.06 53.78 -15.59
N ARG A 315 -4.94 53.11 -15.30
CA ARG A 315 -3.62 53.74 -15.37
C ARG A 315 -3.28 54.21 -16.78
N SER A 316 -3.51 53.37 -17.80
CA SER A 316 -3.30 53.78 -19.19
C SER A 316 -4.22 54.92 -19.62
N GLY A 317 -5.49 54.92 -19.17
CA GLY A 317 -6.43 56.01 -19.39
C GLY A 317 -5.98 57.32 -18.74
N LEU A 318 -5.44 57.27 -17.52
CA LEU A 318 -4.90 58.43 -16.82
C LEU A 318 -3.64 58.97 -17.52
N GLU A 319 -2.72 58.09 -17.94
CA GLU A 319 -1.52 58.47 -18.68
C GLU A 319 -1.88 59.17 -20.01
N ASN A 320 -2.90 58.67 -20.72
CA ASN A 320 -3.43 59.31 -21.93
C ASN A 320 -4.06 60.69 -21.63
N SER A 321 -4.88 60.79 -20.58
CA SER A 321 -5.51 62.06 -20.20
C SER A 321 -4.49 63.11 -19.74
N ASP A 322 -3.44 62.71 -19.01
CA ASP A 322 -2.34 63.59 -18.63
C ASP A 322 -1.57 64.07 -19.87
N GLN A 323 -1.37 63.21 -20.86
CA GLN A 323 -0.74 63.58 -22.12
C GLN A 323 -1.61 64.59 -22.90
N GLU A 324 -2.92 64.37 -22.98
CA GLU A 324 -3.86 65.32 -23.58
C GLU A 324 -3.87 66.66 -22.84
N ASN A 325 -3.91 66.65 -21.50
CA ASN A 325 -3.86 67.86 -20.68
C ASN A 325 -2.56 68.65 -20.90
N ARG A 326 -1.41 67.98 -21.02
CA ARG A 326 -0.13 68.63 -21.34
C ARG A 326 -0.18 69.32 -22.70
N LEU A 327 -0.70 68.63 -23.72
CA LEU A 327 -0.86 69.19 -25.07
C LEU A 327 -1.80 70.41 -25.06
N LEU A 328 -2.91 70.35 -24.33
CA LEU A 328 -3.85 71.47 -24.18
C LEU A 328 -3.21 72.66 -23.45
N LEU A 329 -2.43 72.42 -22.40
CA LEU A 329 -1.69 73.47 -21.70
C LEU A 329 -0.63 74.12 -22.59
N GLU A 330 0.07 73.35 -23.41
CA GLU A 330 1.01 73.87 -24.41
C GLU A 330 0.30 74.73 -25.45
N GLN A 331 -0.85 74.27 -25.97
CA GLN A 331 -1.67 75.05 -26.89
C GLN A 331 -2.15 76.36 -26.25
N LEU A 332 -2.60 76.32 -24.99
CA LEU A 332 -3.07 77.51 -24.28
C LEU A 332 -1.93 78.50 -23.98
N ARG A 333 -0.74 78.00 -23.64
CA ARG A 333 0.45 78.87 -23.52
C ARG A 333 0.77 79.55 -24.84
N HIS A 334 0.74 78.80 -25.94
CA HIS A 334 0.99 79.36 -27.26
C HIS A 334 -0.03 80.43 -27.65
N THR A 335 -1.32 80.23 -27.35
CA THR A 335 -2.34 81.24 -27.63
C THR A 335 -2.19 82.47 -26.73
N LEU A 336 -1.84 82.30 -25.44
CA LEU A 336 -1.53 83.41 -24.54
C LEU A 336 -0.33 84.22 -25.02
N GLU A 337 0.77 83.58 -25.42
CA GLU A 337 1.94 84.26 -25.98
C GLU A 337 1.59 85.07 -27.23
N ASN A 338 0.74 84.52 -28.11
CA ASN A 338 0.29 85.23 -29.30
C ASN A 338 -0.61 86.42 -28.96
N LEU A 339 -1.50 86.30 -27.96
CA LEU A 339 -2.32 87.41 -27.49
C LEU A 339 -1.48 88.49 -26.80
N GLU A 340 -0.46 88.12 -26.03
CA GLU A 340 0.47 89.08 -25.42
C GLU A 340 1.24 89.86 -26.48
N LYS A 341 1.72 89.19 -27.54
CA LYS A 341 2.35 89.86 -28.68
C LYS A 341 1.40 90.87 -29.34
N LEU A 342 0.16 90.46 -29.61
CA LEU A 342 -0.85 91.38 -30.18
C LEU A 342 -1.14 92.57 -29.25
N ALA A 343 -1.25 92.34 -27.93
CA ALA A 343 -1.48 93.41 -26.97
C ALA A 343 -0.28 94.38 -26.86
N GLN A 344 0.96 93.88 -26.99
CA GLN A 344 2.15 94.71 -27.07
C GLN A 344 2.16 95.54 -28.35
N GLU A 345 1.82 94.95 -29.49
CA GLU A 345 1.68 95.67 -30.76
C GLU A 345 0.61 96.77 -30.69
N ASP A 346 -0.55 96.50 -30.07
CA ASP A 346 -1.61 97.48 -29.88
C ASP A 346 -1.19 98.61 -28.93
N ARG A 347 -0.46 98.31 -27.86
CA ARG A 347 0.13 99.34 -26.99
C ARG A 347 1.13 100.20 -27.75
N HIS A 348 1.99 99.61 -28.57
CA HIS A 348 2.97 100.34 -29.37
C HIS A 348 2.26 101.25 -30.39
N LYS A 349 1.25 100.75 -31.10
CA LYS A 349 0.42 101.54 -32.02
C LYS A 349 -0.31 102.69 -31.28
N SER A 350 -0.83 102.43 -30.09
CA SER A 350 -1.49 103.45 -29.27
C SER A 350 -0.51 104.55 -28.82
N GLN A 351 0.70 104.18 -28.38
CA GLN A 351 1.77 105.12 -28.05
C GLN A 351 2.14 105.98 -29.27
N GLN A 352 2.35 105.36 -30.43
CA GLN A 352 2.62 106.08 -31.68
C GLN A 352 1.49 107.05 -32.04
N LEU A 353 0.22 106.65 -31.87
CA LEU A 353 -0.92 107.54 -32.08
C LEU A 353 -0.91 108.72 -31.10
N THR A 354 -0.55 108.51 -29.84
CA THR A 354 -0.45 109.61 -28.88
C THR A 354 0.69 110.57 -29.21
N GLU A 355 1.86 110.08 -29.62
CA GLU A 355 2.99 110.91 -30.06
C GLU A 355 2.62 111.75 -31.28
N LEU A 356 2.04 111.12 -32.32
CA LEU A 356 1.52 111.82 -33.50
C LEU A 356 0.48 112.87 -33.14
N ASN A 357 -0.37 112.61 -32.15
CA ASN A 357 -1.39 113.57 -31.72
C ASN A 357 -0.78 114.75 -30.94
N VAL A 358 0.28 114.51 -30.16
CA VAL A 358 1.07 115.57 -29.52
C VAL A 358 1.77 116.43 -30.58
N GLU A 359 2.41 115.83 -31.58
CA GLU A 359 3.00 116.56 -32.71
C GLU A 359 1.95 117.37 -33.50
N ARG A 360 0.77 116.78 -33.74
CA ARG A 360 -0.34 117.49 -34.38
C ARG A 360 -0.76 118.71 -33.57
N ASN A 361 -0.86 118.58 -32.25
CA ASN A 361 -1.26 119.66 -31.36
C ASN A 361 -0.18 120.76 -31.24
N THR A 362 1.10 120.41 -31.26
CA THR A 362 2.18 121.40 -31.27
C THR A 362 2.23 122.17 -32.60
N LEU A 363 2.02 121.50 -33.73
CA LEU A 363 1.87 122.16 -35.04
C LEU A 363 0.65 123.09 -35.08
N LEU A 364 -0.49 122.66 -34.52
CA LEU A 364 -1.68 123.51 -34.38
C LEU A 364 -1.39 124.78 -33.55
N SER A 365 -0.67 124.65 -32.43
CA SER A 365 -0.27 125.80 -31.63
C SER A 365 0.68 126.75 -32.38
N GLN A 366 1.55 126.23 -33.24
CA GLN A 366 2.42 127.06 -34.09
C GLN A 366 1.61 127.84 -35.14
N ILE A 367 0.60 127.20 -35.74
CA ILE A 367 -0.31 127.87 -36.69
C ILE A 367 -1.06 129.02 -36.01
N ASP A 368 -1.55 128.82 -34.78
CA ASP A 368 -2.25 129.88 -34.02
C ASP A 368 -1.32 131.05 -33.66
N LEU A 369 -0.04 130.78 -33.36
CA LEU A 369 0.97 131.83 -33.13
C LEU A 369 1.24 132.63 -34.41
N PHE A 370 1.44 131.96 -35.55
CA PHE A 370 1.62 132.64 -36.83
C PHE A 370 0.39 133.44 -37.26
N ALA A 371 -0.82 132.96 -36.96
CA ALA A 371 -2.05 133.71 -37.22
C ALA A 371 -2.09 135.02 -36.41
N LYS A 372 -1.69 134.99 -35.14
CA LYS A 372 -1.60 136.20 -34.29
C LYS A 372 -0.54 137.18 -34.79
N GLU A 373 0.65 136.73 -35.18
CA GLU A 373 1.69 137.59 -35.76
C GLU A 373 1.22 138.25 -37.06
N LYS A 374 0.51 137.52 -37.92
CA LYS A 374 -0.06 138.07 -39.16
C LYS A 374 -1.07 139.18 -38.88
N THR A 375 -1.92 139.03 -37.86
CA THR A 375 -2.88 140.09 -37.49
C THR A 375 -2.21 141.34 -36.92
N ALA A 376 -1.10 141.19 -36.19
CA ALA A 376 -0.33 142.32 -35.66
C ALA A 376 0.38 143.11 -36.78
N LEU A 377 0.93 142.42 -37.78
CA LEU A 377 1.55 143.05 -38.95
C LEU A 377 0.54 143.81 -39.82
N ALA A 378 -0.69 143.29 -39.98
CA ALA A 378 -1.75 143.99 -40.70
C ALA A 378 -2.13 145.32 -40.01
N ALA A 379 -2.23 145.33 -38.67
CA ALA A 379 -2.53 146.54 -37.89
C ALA A 379 -1.44 147.63 -38.00
N VAL A 380 -0.16 147.24 -38.06
CA VAL A 380 0.95 148.18 -38.25
C VAL A 380 0.93 148.79 -39.65
N HIS A 381 0.58 148.01 -40.67
CA HIS A 381 0.50 148.49 -42.04
C HIS A 381 -0.64 149.52 -42.24
N ASP A 382 -1.79 149.30 -41.62
CA ASP A 382 -2.93 150.23 -41.70
C ASP A 382 -2.63 151.58 -41.02
N GLU A 383 -1.89 151.57 -39.90
CA GLU A 383 -1.46 152.81 -39.22
C GLU A 383 -0.43 153.59 -40.05
N GLN A 384 0.44 152.89 -40.77
CA GLN A 384 1.44 153.49 -41.66
C GLN A 384 0.78 154.13 -42.90
N ALA A 385 -0.29 153.53 -43.43
CA ALA A 385 -1.09 154.10 -44.52
C ALA A 385 -1.83 155.39 -44.11
N ARG A 386 -2.32 155.44 -42.86
CA ARG A 386 -2.99 156.63 -42.29
C ARG A 386 -2.05 157.83 -42.21
N LEU A 387 -0.85 157.63 -41.65
CA LEU A 387 0.17 158.67 -41.50
C LEU A 387 0.72 159.17 -42.85
N ALA A 388 0.77 158.32 -43.87
CA ALA A 388 1.19 158.71 -45.21
C ALA A 388 0.17 159.64 -45.90
N ASN A 389 -1.13 159.37 -45.74
CA ASN A 389 -2.19 160.23 -46.27
C ASN A 389 -2.26 161.60 -45.57
N GLU A 390 -1.98 161.63 -44.26
CA GLU A 390 -2.00 162.86 -43.45
C GLU A 390 -0.83 163.81 -43.77
N ARG A 391 0.35 163.27 -44.13
CA ARG A 391 1.48 164.07 -44.62
C ARG A 391 1.25 164.60 -46.04
N LYS A 392 0.51 163.87 -46.88
CA LYS A 392 0.20 164.29 -48.25
C LYS A 392 -0.73 165.52 -48.26
N THR A 393 -1.74 165.54 -47.40
CA THR A 393 -2.67 166.68 -47.28
C THR A 393 -2.00 167.95 -46.73
N GLN A 394 -1.01 167.81 -45.83
CA GLN A 394 -0.22 168.94 -45.30
C GLN A 394 0.71 169.59 -46.35
N ILE A 395 1.27 168.79 -47.27
CA ILE A 395 2.12 169.31 -48.35
C ILE A 395 1.30 170.13 -49.36
N ASP A 396 0.08 169.70 -49.68
CA ASP A 396 -0.79 170.39 -50.63
C ASP A 396 -1.31 171.74 -50.08
N THR A 397 -1.50 171.86 -48.77
CA THR A 397 -1.91 173.12 -48.12
C THR A 397 -0.78 174.16 -48.11
N LEU A 398 0.44 173.73 -47.76
CA LEU A 398 1.62 174.61 -47.73
C LEU A 398 2.06 175.06 -49.14
N SER A 399 1.86 174.24 -50.17
CA SER A 399 2.11 174.61 -51.57
C SER A 399 1.16 175.71 -52.05
N LYS A 400 -0.11 175.67 -51.60
CA LYS A 400 -1.15 176.65 -51.95
C LYS A 400 -0.94 178.01 -51.25
N GLU A 401 -0.51 178.02 -50.00
CA GLU A 401 -0.18 179.26 -49.27
C GLU A 401 1.07 179.96 -49.83
N LYS A 402 2.08 179.19 -50.25
CA LYS A 402 3.29 179.75 -50.87
C LYS A 402 2.98 180.42 -52.23
N ALA A 403 2.06 179.88 -53.01
CA ALA A 403 1.64 180.48 -54.28
C ALA A 403 0.87 181.80 -54.08
N GLY A 404 0.08 181.92 -53.00
CA GLY A 404 -0.64 183.16 -52.67
C GLY A 404 0.28 184.30 -52.20
N LEU A 405 1.36 183.98 -51.48
CA LEU A 405 2.29 184.99 -50.95
C LEU A 405 3.23 185.58 -52.02
N VAL A 406 3.46 184.89 -53.14
CA VAL A 406 4.28 185.40 -54.25
C VAL A 406 3.51 186.37 -55.17
N ALA A 407 2.17 186.32 -55.18
CA ALA A 407 1.35 187.27 -55.95
C ALA A 407 1.13 188.61 -55.24
N ALA A 408 1.32 188.68 -53.91
CA ALA A 408 1.12 189.89 -53.11
C ALA A 408 2.41 190.70 -52.87
N ARG A 409 3.58 190.12 -53.15
CA ARG A 409 4.87 190.77 -52.94
C ARG A 409 5.36 191.41 -54.23
N ASP A 410 5.09 192.70 -54.36
CA ASP A 410 5.83 193.60 -55.25
C ASP A 410 5.10 194.00 -56.54
N ALA A 411 3.81 194.33 -56.34
CA ALA A 411 3.23 195.62 -56.76
C ALA A 411 3.51 196.73 -55.71
N LEU A 412 4.70 196.68 -55.10
CA LEU A 412 5.40 197.72 -54.33
C LEU A 412 6.80 197.86 -54.93
#